data_AF-A0A2X3H1Z1-F1
#
_entry.id   AF-A0A2X3H1Z1-F1
#
_cell.length_a   1.000
_cell.length_b   1.000
_cell.length_c   1.000
_cell.angle_alpha   90.00
_cell.angle_beta   90.00
_cell.angle_gamma   90.00
#
_symmetry.space_group_name_H-M   'P 1'
#
loop_
_entity.id
_entity.type
_entity.pdbx_description
1 polymer ?
#
loop_
_entity_poly.entity_id
_entity_poly.type
_entity_poly.pdbx_seq_one_letter_code
_entity_poly.pdbx_strand_id
1 'polypeptide(L)'
;MSIGLAPGTAASAITMPLLQTVRNELPEVMVYLQESSGTALNDKLLAGQLDMAVLYERSPVAGIVSQPLLKEDLYLVGTRDCPGRA
;
A
#
# COMPACT_ATOMS: atom_id res chain seq x y z
N MET A 1 -7.56 -14.13 4.01
CA MET A 1 -6.95 -12.86 4.46
C MET A 1 -7.11 -11.82 3.36
N SER A 2 -7.79 -10.71 3.63
CA SER A 2 -8.01 -9.62 2.67
C SER A 2 -7.06 -8.45 2.94
N ILE A 3 -6.40 -7.97 1.90
CA ILE A 3 -5.40 -6.90 1.98
C ILE A 3 -5.72 -5.83 0.95
N GLY A 4 -5.82 -4.58 1.41
CA GLY A 4 -6.07 -3.42 0.58
C GLY A 4 -4.80 -2.68 0.25
N LEU A 5 -4.69 -2.18 -0.97
CA LEU A 5 -3.53 -1.42 -1.43
C LEU A 5 -4.02 -0.09 -2.00
N ALA A 6 -3.53 1.02 -1.46
CA ALA A 6 -3.73 2.31 -2.11
C ALA A 6 -2.91 2.36 -3.40
N PRO A 7 -3.44 2.92 -4.51
CA PRO A 7 -2.72 3.06 -5.76
C PRO A 7 -1.37 3.76 -5.59
N GLY A 8 -0.33 3.25 -6.26
CA GLY A 8 0.97 3.92 -6.37
C GLY A 8 2.17 2.99 -6.21
N THR A 9 3.35 3.61 -6.26
CA THR A 9 4.67 2.99 -6.27
C THR A 9 5.08 2.29 -4.97
N ALA A 10 4.93 2.92 -3.78
CA ALA A 10 5.18 2.26 -2.50
C ALA A 10 4.33 1.00 -2.27
N ALA A 11 3.02 1.04 -2.56
CA ALA A 11 2.15 -0.13 -2.44
C ALA A 11 2.58 -1.25 -3.40
N SER A 12 2.91 -0.90 -4.64
CA SER A 12 3.42 -1.86 -5.64
C SER A 12 4.75 -2.50 -5.19
N ALA A 13 5.66 -1.71 -4.60
CA ALA A 13 6.94 -2.20 -4.11
C ALA A 13 6.80 -3.23 -2.97
N ILE A 14 5.74 -3.13 -2.16
CA ILE A 14 5.48 -4.03 -1.03
C ILE A 14 4.69 -5.28 -1.46
N THR A 15 3.86 -5.17 -2.50
CA THR A 15 2.91 -6.23 -2.90
C THR A 15 3.59 -7.55 -3.24
N MET A 16 4.63 -7.52 -4.09
CA MET A 16 5.31 -8.75 -4.51
C MET A 16 6.09 -9.43 -3.38
N PRO A 17 6.91 -8.71 -2.59
CA PRO A 17 7.55 -9.28 -1.40
C PRO A 17 6.53 -9.90 -0.44
N LEU A 18 5.41 -9.21 -0.17
CA LEU A 18 4.34 -9.71 0.70
C LEU A 18 3.77 -11.04 0.20
N LEU A 19 3.39 -11.12 -1.08
CA LEU A 19 2.83 -12.34 -1.66
C LEU A 19 3.82 -13.51 -1.63
N GLN A 20 5.10 -13.23 -1.90
CA GLN A 20 6.15 -14.25 -1.84
C GLN A 20 6.34 -14.77 -0.42
N THR A 21 6.43 -13.88 0.57
CA THR A 21 6.58 -14.25 1.99
C THR A 21 5.38 -15.02 2.48
N VAL A 22 4.14 -14.56 2.21
CA VAL A 22 2.92 -15.28 2.64
C VAL A 22 2.87 -16.67 2.01
N ARG A 23 3.18 -16.81 0.72
CA ARG A 23 3.22 -18.12 0.07
C ARG A 23 4.25 -19.07 0.72
N ASN A 24 5.39 -18.53 1.13
CA ASN A 24 6.48 -19.33 1.69
C ASN A 24 6.25 -19.69 3.17
N GLU A 25 5.73 -18.75 3.97
CA GLU A 25 5.58 -18.90 5.42
C GLU A 25 4.18 -19.38 5.83
N LEU A 26 3.16 -19.09 5.02
CA LEU A 26 1.75 -19.36 5.28
C LEU A 26 1.05 -19.96 4.04
N PRO A 27 1.49 -21.14 3.54
CA PRO A 27 1.02 -21.71 2.28
C PRO A 27 -0.48 -22.03 2.25
N GLU A 28 -1.09 -22.29 3.40
CA GLU A 28 -2.52 -22.59 3.54
C GLU A 28 -3.39 -21.32 3.57
N VAL A 29 -2.78 -20.12 3.62
CA VAL A 29 -3.51 -18.86 3.68
C VAL A 29 -3.80 -18.33 2.27
N MET A 30 -5.08 -18.22 1.94
CA MET A 30 -5.51 -17.53 0.73
C MET A 30 -5.52 -16.02 0.93
N VAL A 31 -4.73 -15.32 0.13
CA VAL A 31 -4.64 -13.85 0.10
C VAL A 31 -5.57 -13.30 -0.97
N TYR A 32 -6.44 -12.37 -0.58
CA TYR A 32 -7.25 -11.56 -1.49
C TYR A 32 -6.69 -10.14 -1.51
N LEU A 33 -6.30 -9.67 -2.69
CA LEU A 33 -5.83 -8.30 -2.88
C LEU A 33 -6.92 -7.45 -3.53
N GLN A 34 -7.10 -6.23 -3.03
CA GLN A 34 -7.91 -5.22 -3.69
C GLN A 34 -7.16 -3.88 -3.73
N GLU A 35 -7.31 -3.17 -4.82
CA GLU A 35 -6.81 -1.80 -4.97
C GLU A 35 -7.98 -0.82 -4.92
N SER A 36 -7.85 0.24 -4.12
CA SER A 36 -8.88 1.28 -3.99
C SER A 36 -8.32 2.55 -3.35
N SER A 37 -9.08 3.64 -3.35
CA SER A 37 -8.67 4.87 -2.66
C SER A 37 -8.42 4.64 -1.17
N GLY A 38 -7.50 5.42 -0.58
CA GLY A 38 -7.20 5.31 0.85
C GLY A 38 -8.43 5.50 1.75
N THR A 39 -9.32 6.41 1.38
CA THR A 39 -10.62 6.62 2.05
C THR A 39 -11.49 5.36 2.04
N ALA A 40 -11.69 4.76 0.87
CA ALA A 40 -12.51 3.55 0.73
C ALA A 40 -11.89 2.34 1.45
N LEU A 41 -10.55 2.26 1.51
CA LEU A 41 -9.86 1.22 2.26
C LEU A 41 -10.01 1.41 3.77
N ASN A 42 -9.92 2.65 4.27
CA ASN A 42 -10.18 2.96 5.68
C ASN A 42 -11.61 2.60 6.09
N ASP A 43 -12.61 2.93 5.27
CA ASP A 43 -14.00 2.58 5.54
C ASP A 43 -14.19 1.06 5.65
N LYS A 44 -13.52 0.30 4.76
CA LYS A 44 -13.56 -1.18 4.78
C LYS A 44 -12.84 -1.77 5.99
N LEU A 45 -11.72 -1.17 6.45
CA LEU A 45 -11.04 -1.57 7.68
C LEU A 45 -11.95 -1.37 8.90
N LEU A 46 -12.56 -0.19 9.02
CA LEU A 46 -13.48 0.13 10.11
C LEU A 46 -14.72 -0.75 10.11
N ALA A 47 -15.21 -1.12 8.93
CA ALA A 47 -16.34 -2.04 8.76
C ALA A 47 -15.96 -3.52 8.96
N GLY A 48 -14.68 -3.86 9.19
CA GLY A 48 -14.21 -5.25 9.32
C GLY A 48 -14.29 -6.06 8.02
N GLN A 49 -14.42 -5.39 6.88
CA GLN A 49 -14.45 -6.01 5.54
C GLN A 49 -13.04 -6.23 4.99
N LEU A 50 -12.04 -5.60 5.61
CA LEU A 50 -10.64 -5.68 5.26
C LEU A 50 -9.81 -6.02 6.49
N ASP A 51 -8.88 -6.97 6.37
CA ASP A 51 -8.00 -7.32 7.50
C ASP A 51 -6.89 -6.27 7.68
N MET A 52 -6.29 -5.81 6.58
CA MET A 52 -5.22 -4.80 6.58
C MET A 52 -5.20 -3.95 5.31
N ALA A 53 -4.63 -2.75 5.38
CA ALA A 53 -4.36 -1.92 4.21
C ALA A 53 -2.96 -1.29 4.24
N VAL A 54 -2.35 -1.15 3.06
CA VAL A 54 -1.14 -0.36 2.85
C VAL A 54 -1.54 0.97 2.23
N LEU A 55 -1.29 2.05 2.96
CA LEU A 55 -1.74 3.41 2.64
C LEU A 55 -0.56 4.39 2.62
N TYR A 56 -0.66 5.45 1.83
CA TYR A 56 0.28 6.58 1.85
C TYR A 56 -0.01 7.59 2.95
N GLU A 57 -1.27 7.64 3.38
CA GLU A 57 -1.77 8.70 4.26
C GLU A 57 -1.35 8.43 5.71
N ARG A 58 -0.78 9.46 6.36
CA ARG A 58 -0.27 9.40 7.74
C ARG A 58 -1.25 9.94 8.77
N SER A 59 -2.43 10.40 8.36
CA SER A 59 -3.41 10.92 9.31
C SER A 59 -3.93 9.77 10.17
N PRO A 60 -3.80 9.85 11.51
CA PRO A 60 -4.37 8.85 12.40
C PRO A 60 -5.88 8.74 12.18
N VAL A 61 -6.36 7.54 11.88
CA VAL A 61 -7.79 7.24 11.80
C VAL A 61 -8.20 6.55 13.08
N ALA A 62 -9.18 7.09 13.79
CA ALA A 62 -9.68 6.50 15.03
C ALA A 62 -10.17 5.07 14.76
N GLY A 63 -9.72 4.10 15.56
CA GLY A 63 -10.06 2.69 15.36
C GLY A 63 -9.14 1.93 14.40
N ILE A 64 -8.16 2.59 13.77
CA ILE A 64 -7.15 1.94 12.92
C ILE A 64 -5.76 2.12 13.54
N VAL A 65 -5.07 0.99 13.76
CA VAL A 65 -3.66 1.00 14.14
C VAL A 65 -2.81 1.08 12.88
N SER A 66 -1.97 2.11 12.79
CA SER A 66 -1.10 2.34 11.64
C SER A 66 0.37 2.12 12.02
N GLN A 67 1.11 1.43 11.16
CA GLN A 67 2.56 1.24 11.30
C GLN A 67 3.29 1.77 10.05
N PRO A 68 4.36 2.58 10.21
CA PRO A 68 5.19 2.98 9.08
C PRO A 68 5.94 1.78 8.49
N LEU A 69 5.78 1.52 7.19
CA LEU A 69 6.45 0.41 6.49
C LEU A 69 7.64 0.88 5.65
N LEU A 70 7.46 2.00 4.94
CA LEU A 70 8.42 2.53 3.99
C LEU A 70 8.33 4.07 3.97
N LYS A 71 9.46 4.71 3.68
CA LYS A 71 9.50 6.10 3.24
C LYS A 71 9.87 6.09 1.77
N GLU A 72 8.99 6.63 0.92
CA GLU A 72 9.27 6.79 -0.49
C GLU A 72 9.87 8.19 -0.75
N ASP A 73 11.04 8.22 -1.38
CA ASP A 73 11.68 9.45 -1.83
C ASP A 73 11.22 9.75 -3.26
N LEU A 74 10.77 10.98 -3.50
CA LEU A 74 10.31 11.44 -4.81
C LEU A 74 11.44 12.15 -5.55
N TYR A 75 11.61 11.82 -6.82
CA TYR A 75 12.63 12.40 -7.69
C TYR A 75 11.98 13.01 -8.94
N LEU A 76 12.52 14.14 -9.38
CA LEU A 76 12.15 14.72 -10.68
C LEU A 76 12.81 13.90 -11.79
N VAL A 77 11.99 13.30 -12.65
CA VAL A 77 12.46 12.56 -13.82
C VAL A 77 12.15 13.39 -15.07
N GLY A 78 13.19 13.72 -15.84
CA GLY A 78 13.09 14.45 -17.10
C GLY A 78 13.85 13.73 -18.21
N THR A 79 13.48 13.99 -19.46
CA THR A 79 14.26 13.54 -20.60
C THR A 79 15.59 14.29 -20.64
N ARG A 80 16.67 13.63 -21.11
CA ARG A 80 18.00 14.26 -21.23
C ARG A 80 17.97 15.55 -22.08
N ASP A 81 17.06 15.61 -23.05
CA ASP A 81 16.99 16.69 -24.04
C ASP A 81 16.20 17.92 -23.57
N CYS A 82 15.50 17.82 -22.42
CA CYS A 82 14.75 18.91 -21.83
C CYS A 82 15.27 19.19 -20.41
N PRO A 83 16.45 19.82 -20.26
CA PRO A 83 16.87 20.32 -18.96
C PRO A 83 15.89 21.44 -18.59
N GLY A 84 14.95 21.12 -17.71
CA GLY A 84 13.98 22.07 -17.18
C GLY A 84 14.73 23.33 -16.76
N ARG A 85 14.31 24.47 -17.31
CA ARG A 85 14.96 25.76 -17.12
C ARG A 85 15.00 26.04 -15.60
N ALA A 86 16.21 26.18 -15.05
CA ALA A 86 16.45 26.54 -13.65
C ALA A 86 15.88 27.94 -13.33
#